data_AF-A0A1B7NUN4-F1
#
_entry.id   AF-A0A1B7NUN4-F1
#
_cell.length_a   1.000
_cell.length_b   1.000
_cell.length_c   1.000
_cell.angle_alpha   90.00
_cell.angle_beta   90.00
_cell.angle_gamma   90.00
#
_symmetry.space_group_name_H-M   'P 1'
#
loop_
_entity.id
_entity.type
_entity.pdbx_description
1 polymer ?
#
loop_
_entity_poly.entity_id
_entity_poly.type
_entity_poly.pdbx_seq_one_letter_code
_entity_poly.pdbx_strand_id
1 'polypeptide(L)'
;MNLLARLPPSARGIISDLLVAKYEKDYIIRHIGDNSALFCGQFRPADAVKVIATAMYQEVEGSLMNEFKRAVAADTCVSDENAADQLKSDGSHGRAMEDGFVITAYLKIAKPSLDASCMSNQLKLLNPILNKYWDTPGCPNKIPPKLIKHKGILFPDGLGSLRETGPISGAEPTEIIQWEKSEGVPEYCWRMSQDKRDDGNVWCTADRLNVYNVTYSDCPDQDPWAMCHCTDAQQSVKAMTENFGRVPAGLRSRVRHVIAFENNSPGGVRVGPWNIIAIYGDVQYSVYMHESGHCTDRGFSTSEAFLKAKELDTCWPSDYSKSSNAELFAEMGVAYLYDKSGKTLRERGFDPSCLSKGLKALGDHAGSDYVKGSKCFKREPNSKIVHPDEVGVMSPESPLDVPIEFFP
;
A
#
# COMPACT_ATOMS: atom_id res chain seq x y z
N MET A 1 6.71 32.62 12.72
CA MET A 1 8.03 32.26 12.18
C MET A 1 9.24 32.98 12.82
N ASN A 2 9.12 34.22 13.33
CA ASN A 2 10.28 34.98 13.86
C ASN A 2 10.98 34.30 15.07
N LEU A 3 10.30 33.43 15.84
CA LEU A 3 10.84 32.93 17.11
C LEU A 3 11.82 31.75 17.01
N LEU A 4 11.60 30.77 16.12
CA LEU A 4 12.63 29.73 15.88
C LEU A 4 13.93 30.40 15.42
N ALA A 5 13.85 31.45 14.60
CA ALA A 5 15.00 32.22 14.15
C ALA A 5 15.74 32.97 15.28
N ARG A 6 15.12 33.20 16.44
CA ARG A 6 15.75 33.83 17.62
C ARG A 6 16.52 32.85 18.49
N LEU A 7 16.35 31.54 18.28
CA LEU A 7 17.08 30.51 19.00
C LEU A 7 18.50 30.39 18.42
N PRO A 8 19.50 30.04 19.25
CA PRO A 8 20.86 29.83 18.76
C PRO A 8 20.88 28.88 17.56
N PRO A 9 21.75 29.11 16.55
CA PRO A 9 21.86 28.24 15.38
C PRO A 9 21.96 26.76 15.72
N SER A 10 22.69 26.43 16.78
CA SER A 10 22.90 25.07 17.26
C SER A 10 21.67 24.45 17.90
N ALA A 11 20.87 25.24 18.61
CA ALA A 11 19.59 24.79 19.14
C ALA A 11 18.62 24.49 17.99
N ARG A 12 18.61 25.31 16.93
CA ARG A 12 17.89 25.01 15.68
C ARG A 12 18.45 23.81 14.92
N GLY A 13 19.72 23.46 15.16
CA GLY A 13 20.43 22.37 14.51
C GLY A 13 19.79 21.00 14.72
N ILE A 14 19.04 20.82 15.83
CA ILE A 14 18.36 19.58 16.16
C ILE A 14 17.20 19.25 15.22
N ILE A 15 16.64 20.25 14.53
CA ILE A 15 15.55 20.06 13.56
C ILE A 15 16.16 20.00 12.16
N SER A 16 16.11 18.84 11.49
CA SER A 16 16.55 18.66 10.10
C SER A 16 15.56 19.34 9.14
N ASP A 17 14.28 19.01 9.30
CA ASP A 17 13.19 19.38 8.41
C ASP A 17 12.05 20.02 9.20
N LEU A 18 11.53 21.13 8.71
CA LEU A 18 10.46 21.88 9.37
C LEU A 18 9.32 22.12 8.38
N LEU A 19 8.19 21.43 8.60
CA LEU A 19 6.96 21.69 7.88
C LEU A 19 6.05 22.57 8.75
N VAL A 20 5.74 23.77 8.26
CA VAL A 20 4.77 24.66 8.89
C VAL A 20 3.52 24.70 8.01
N ALA A 21 2.53 23.89 8.35
CA ALA A 21 1.26 23.85 7.62
C ALA A 21 0.26 24.85 8.21
N LYS A 22 -0.52 25.50 7.33
CA LYS A 22 -1.65 26.32 7.72
C LYS A 22 -2.85 25.39 7.97
N TYR A 23 -3.45 25.47 9.15
CA TYR A 23 -4.61 24.66 9.54
C TYR A 23 -5.79 25.55 9.92
N GLU A 24 -6.95 24.94 10.16
CA GLU A 24 -8.12 25.63 10.68
C GLU A 24 -7.81 26.34 12.00
N LYS A 25 -8.57 27.40 12.26
CA LYS A 25 -8.46 28.21 13.48
C LYS A 25 -8.67 27.28 14.70
N ASP A 26 -7.83 27.43 15.71
CA ASP A 26 -7.88 26.71 17.01
C ASP A 26 -7.26 25.29 17.07
N TYR A 27 -6.73 24.76 15.97
CA TYR A 27 -5.95 23.51 16.01
C TYR A 27 -4.45 23.79 16.16
N ILE A 28 -3.79 23.09 17.09
CA ILE A 28 -2.34 23.08 17.22
C ILE A 28 -1.86 21.64 17.13
N ILE A 29 -1.17 21.29 16.04
CA ILE A 29 -0.50 19.99 15.91
C ILE A 29 0.99 20.22 16.04
N ARG A 30 1.61 19.41 16.89
CA ARG A 30 3.06 19.28 17.02
C ARG A 30 3.37 17.81 16.89
N HIS A 31 4.12 17.46 15.86
CA HIS A 31 4.59 16.11 15.67
C HIS A 31 6.08 16.16 15.37
N ILE A 32 6.83 15.30 16.04
CA ILE A 32 8.25 15.12 15.80
C ILE A 32 8.50 13.65 15.53
N GLY A 33 9.09 13.38 14.38
CA GLY A 33 9.59 12.07 13.99
C GLY A 33 11.05 12.20 13.63
N ASP A 34 11.92 11.54 14.41
CA ASP A 34 13.36 11.74 14.37
C ASP A 34 13.71 13.25 14.49
N ASN A 35 14.44 13.78 13.50
CA ASN A 35 14.82 15.20 13.46
C ASN A 35 13.83 16.06 12.67
N SER A 36 12.69 15.50 12.21
CA SER A 36 11.67 16.25 11.46
C SER A 36 10.60 16.79 12.39
N ALA A 37 10.28 18.09 12.25
CA ALA A 37 9.22 18.74 13.01
C ALA A 37 8.08 19.19 12.10
N LEU A 38 6.87 18.75 12.40
CA LEU A 38 5.62 19.25 11.84
C LEU A 38 4.93 20.18 12.84
N PHE A 39 4.61 21.36 12.36
CA PHE A 39 3.83 22.36 13.07
C PHE A 39 2.60 22.75 12.26
N CYS A 40 1.42 22.65 12.87
CA CYS A 40 0.17 23.15 12.30
C CYS A 40 -0.49 24.10 13.30
N GLY A 41 -1.03 25.24 12.82
CA GLY A 41 -1.90 26.10 13.64
C GLY A 41 -1.37 27.50 14.00
N GLN A 42 -2.00 28.11 15.01
CA GLN A 42 -1.51 29.34 15.63
C GLN A 42 -0.53 29.03 16.76
N PHE A 43 0.69 29.55 16.64
CA PHE A 43 1.76 29.27 17.59
C PHE A 43 1.97 30.42 18.55
N ARG A 44 2.13 30.10 19.83
CA ARG A 44 2.64 31.02 20.85
C ARG A 44 4.17 31.06 20.78
N PRO A 45 4.80 32.15 21.25
CA PRO A 45 6.25 32.24 21.36
C PRO A 45 6.94 31.04 22.02
N ALA A 46 6.31 30.46 23.05
CA ALA A 46 6.84 29.32 23.79
C ALA A 46 6.84 28.00 22.98
N ASP A 47 6.02 27.88 21.93
CA ASP A 47 5.91 26.62 21.18
C ASP A 47 7.18 26.30 20.37
N ALA A 48 7.98 27.31 20.04
CA ALA A 48 9.30 27.12 19.42
C ALA A 48 10.30 26.41 20.36
N VAL A 49 10.27 26.75 21.66
CA VAL A 49 11.09 26.10 22.68
C VAL A 49 10.57 24.68 22.93
N LYS A 50 9.25 24.50 22.98
CA LYS A 50 8.63 23.19 23.16
C LYS A 50 9.03 22.21 22.06
N VAL A 51 9.08 22.62 20.79
CA VAL A 51 9.53 21.68 19.74
C VAL A 51 11.01 21.32 19.83
N ILE A 52 11.88 22.25 20.23
CA ILE A 52 13.27 21.88 20.51
C ILE A 52 13.34 20.90 21.68
N ALA A 53 12.56 21.13 22.74
CA ALA A 53 12.47 20.23 23.89
C ALA A 53 11.97 18.82 23.50
N THR A 54 10.93 18.73 22.66
CA THR A 54 10.41 17.46 22.14
C THR A 54 11.41 16.78 21.20
N ALA A 55 12.22 17.51 20.44
CA ALA A 55 13.29 16.91 19.63
C ALA A 55 14.43 16.37 20.52
N MET A 56 14.79 17.10 21.59
CA MET A 56 15.76 16.64 22.59
C MET A 56 15.27 15.42 23.35
N TYR A 57 13.96 15.34 23.63
CA TYR A 57 13.32 14.20 24.28
C TYR A 57 13.62 12.89 23.55
N GLN A 58 13.59 12.85 22.21
CA GLN A 58 13.87 11.62 21.44
C GLN A 58 15.30 11.11 21.63
N GLU A 59 16.28 11.97 21.88
CA GLU A 59 17.66 11.55 22.20
C GLU A 59 17.75 10.93 23.61
N VAL A 60 16.91 11.40 24.54
CA VAL A 60 16.88 10.94 25.95
C VAL A 60 16.06 9.66 26.13
N GLU A 61 14.95 9.52 25.39
CA GLU A 61 14.03 8.38 25.45
C GLU A 61 14.74 7.04 25.22
N GLY A 62 15.82 7.03 24.43
CA GLY A 62 16.66 5.86 24.23
C GLY A 62 17.60 5.54 25.39
N SER A 63 18.54 6.44 25.70
CA SER A 63 19.73 6.10 26.51
C SER A 63 19.71 6.58 27.96
N LEU A 64 18.86 7.53 28.30
CA LEU A 64 18.90 8.26 29.57
C LEU A 64 17.56 8.25 30.35
N MET A 65 16.57 7.51 29.84
CA MET A 65 15.24 7.45 30.44
C MET A 65 15.26 6.87 31.87
N ASN A 66 16.14 5.89 32.16
CA ASN A 66 16.25 5.31 33.50
C ASN A 66 16.86 6.30 34.51
N GLU A 67 17.85 7.08 34.09
CA GLU A 67 18.44 8.18 34.86
C GLU A 67 17.40 9.25 35.14
N PHE A 68 16.58 9.60 34.15
CA PHE A 68 15.51 10.59 34.33
C PHE A 68 14.44 10.12 35.30
N LYS A 69 14.00 8.86 35.21
CA LYS A 69 13.06 8.27 36.18
C LYS A 69 13.60 8.34 37.61
N ARG A 70 14.89 8.03 37.81
CA ARG A 70 15.56 8.18 39.12
C ARG A 70 15.61 9.64 39.58
N ALA A 71 15.85 10.57 38.66
CA ALA A 71 15.86 12.00 38.98
C ALA A 71 14.47 12.51 39.40
N VAL A 72 13.41 12.12 38.69
CA VAL A 72 12.02 12.43 39.06
C VAL A 72 11.68 11.86 40.44
N ALA A 73 12.08 10.61 40.73
CA ALA A 73 11.83 9.99 42.04
C ALA A 73 12.63 10.63 43.19
N ALA A 74 13.76 11.29 42.90
CA ALA A 74 14.61 11.98 43.87
C ALA A 74 14.20 13.45 44.11
N ASP A 75 13.33 13.99 43.26
CA ASP A 75 12.84 15.36 43.33
C ASP A 75 11.48 15.44 44.05
N THR A 76 11.14 16.62 44.56
CA THR A 76 9.87 16.86 45.26
C THR A 76 8.78 17.41 44.35
N CYS A 77 9.11 17.76 43.11
CA CYS A 77 8.17 18.25 42.11
C CYS A 77 8.58 17.84 40.68
N VAL A 78 7.64 18.02 39.75
CA VAL A 78 7.90 18.08 38.31
C VAL A 78 7.45 19.43 37.78
N SER A 79 7.57 19.64 36.47
CA SER A 79 7.38 20.93 35.80
C SER A 79 6.02 21.60 36.01
N ASP A 80 4.92 20.86 35.93
CA ASP A 80 3.56 21.37 36.11
C ASP A 80 2.58 20.29 36.61
N GLU A 81 1.35 20.69 36.91
CA GLU A 81 0.29 19.78 37.38
C GLU A 81 -0.02 18.68 36.36
N ASN A 82 0.01 18.99 35.07
CA ASN A 82 -0.30 18.00 34.04
C ASN A 82 0.77 16.90 33.95
N ALA A 83 2.05 17.26 34.10
CA ALA A 83 3.14 16.31 34.17
C ALA A 83 3.01 15.43 35.43
N ALA A 84 2.64 16.02 36.56
CA ALA A 84 2.39 15.27 37.79
C ALA A 84 1.21 14.30 37.66
N ASP A 85 0.12 14.74 37.03
CA ASP A 85 -1.08 13.94 36.83
C ASP A 85 -0.84 12.80 35.84
N GLN A 86 -0.10 13.04 34.76
CA GLN A 86 0.30 11.99 33.83
C GLN A 86 1.13 10.90 34.54
N LEU A 87 2.13 11.31 35.32
CA LEU A 87 2.93 10.38 36.12
C LEU A 87 2.07 9.52 37.06
N LYS A 88 1.04 10.11 37.67
CA LYS A 88 0.10 9.37 38.53
C LYS A 88 -0.83 8.45 37.74
N SER A 89 -1.31 8.88 36.57
CA SER A 89 -2.34 8.17 35.83
C SER A 89 -1.81 6.93 35.10
N ASP A 90 -0.64 7.04 34.46
CA ASP A 90 -0.11 5.97 33.60
C ASP A 90 1.40 5.72 33.80
N GLY A 91 2.06 6.46 34.69
CA GLY A 91 3.49 6.34 34.92
C GLY A 91 4.35 6.90 33.78
N SER A 92 3.77 7.59 32.81
CA SER A 92 4.49 8.18 31.68
C SER A 92 5.30 9.40 32.12
N HIS A 93 6.57 9.41 31.70
CA HIS A 93 7.52 10.48 32.01
C HIS A 93 7.67 11.49 30.86
N GLY A 94 6.94 11.28 29.75
CA GLY A 94 7.09 12.07 28.52
C GLY A 94 6.89 13.57 28.75
N ARG A 95 5.79 13.94 29.40
CA ARG A 95 5.49 15.36 29.66
C ARG A 95 6.41 15.99 30.69
N ALA A 96 6.75 15.26 31.77
CA ALA A 96 7.72 15.72 32.76
C ALA A 96 9.09 16.01 32.12
N MET A 97 9.50 15.20 31.14
CA MET A 97 10.75 15.40 30.41
C MET A 97 10.68 16.57 29.42
N GLU A 98 9.63 16.65 28.57
CA GLU A 98 9.44 17.77 27.63
C GLU A 98 9.42 19.11 28.39
N ASP A 99 8.56 19.23 29.40
CA ASP A 99 8.41 20.47 30.14
C ASP A 99 9.62 20.74 31.06
N GLY A 100 10.34 19.71 31.51
CA GLY A 100 11.62 19.86 32.18
C GLY A 100 12.68 20.51 31.28
N PHE A 101 12.76 20.12 30.00
CA PHE A 101 13.64 20.78 29.03
C PHE A 101 13.21 22.23 28.76
N VAL A 102 11.90 22.50 28.73
CA VAL A 102 11.36 23.87 28.59
C VAL A 102 11.78 24.75 29.77
N ILE A 103 11.68 24.25 31.01
CA ILE A 103 12.13 24.96 32.22
C ILE A 103 13.64 25.19 32.17
N THR A 104 14.41 24.16 31.79
CA THR A 104 15.87 24.25 31.64
C THR A 104 16.24 25.35 30.63
N ALA A 105 15.57 25.39 29.47
CA ALA A 105 15.76 26.42 28.46
C ALA A 105 15.33 27.81 28.96
N TYR A 106 14.22 27.90 29.68
CA TYR A 106 13.75 29.15 30.28
C TYR A 106 14.76 29.72 31.27
N LEU A 107 15.25 28.91 32.22
CA LEU A 107 16.27 29.32 33.21
C LEU A 107 17.57 29.81 32.56
N LYS A 108 17.91 29.28 31.39
CA LYS A 108 19.08 29.71 30.61
C LYS A 108 18.85 31.04 29.89
N ILE A 109 17.66 31.27 29.35
CA ILE A 109 17.34 32.46 28.53
C ILE A 109 16.91 33.64 29.42
N ALA A 110 16.00 33.40 30.34
CA ALA A 110 15.46 34.38 31.27
C ALA A 110 16.24 34.25 32.57
N LYS A 111 17.03 35.29 32.91
CA LYS A 111 17.74 35.41 34.20
C LYS A 111 16.85 34.93 35.37
N PRO A 112 17.42 34.29 36.41
CA PRO A 112 16.66 33.39 37.29
C PRO A 112 15.61 34.13 38.11
N SER A 113 14.37 34.16 37.62
CA SER A 113 13.18 34.59 38.36
C SER A 113 12.24 33.43 38.71
N LEU A 114 12.53 32.23 38.22
CA LEU A 114 11.78 31.01 38.50
C LEU A 114 12.59 30.15 39.50
N ASP A 115 11.99 29.87 40.65
CA ASP A 115 12.53 28.87 41.59
C ASP A 115 12.10 27.48 41.13
N ALA A 116 13.08 26.71 40.63
CA ALA A 116 12.91 25.33 40.21
C ALA A 116 13.72 24.36 41.09
N SER A 117 14.05 24.77 42.32
CA SER A 117 14.86 23.98 43.25
C SER A 117 14.24 22.62 43.60
N CYS A 118 12.90 22.51 43.58
CA CYS A 118 12.20 21.25 43.84
C CYS A 118 12.42 20.15 42.79
N MET A 119 12.91 20.51 41.59
CA MET A 119 13.25 19.60 40.49
C MET A 119 14.75 19.57 40.17
N SER A 120 15.59 19.78 41.20
CA SER A 120 17.04 19.97 41.02
C SER A 120 17.75 18.77 40.38
N ASN A 121 17.29 17.54 40.62
CA ASN A 121 17.92 16.35 40.05
C ASN A 121 17.57 16.20 38.57
N GLN A 122 16.32 16.50 38.18
CA GLN A 122 15.92 16.60 36.77
C GLN A 122 16.77 17.64 36.05
N LEU A 123 16.91 18.85 36.61
CA LEU A 123 17.70 19.92 36.00
C LEU A 123 19.19 19.57 35.89
N LYS A 124 19.77 18.84 36.85
CA LYS A 124 21.16 18.35 36.74
C LYS A 124 21.35 17.41 35.55
N LEU A 125 20.34 16.60 35.22
CA LEU A 125 20.40 15.70 34.08
C LEU A 125 20.14 16.42 32.75
N LEU A 126 19.18 17.33 32.70
CA LEU A 126 18.75 17.99 31.46
C LEU A 126 19.69 19.13 31.02
N ASN A 127 20.30 19.86 31.97
CA ASN A 127 21.17 21.00 31.67
C ASN A 127 22.33 20.65 30.72
N PRO A 128 23.14 19.59 30.95
CA PRO A 128 24.22 19.23 30.05
C PRO A 128 23.75 18.95 28.61
N ILE A 129 22.60 18.31 28.47
CA ILE A 129 22.01 17.97 27.16
C ILE A 129 21.57 19.24 26.46
N LEU A 130 20.84 20.12 27.16
CA LEU A 130 20.46 21.42 26.61
C LEU A 130 21.70 22.22 26.20
N ASN A 131 22.72 22.32 27.05
CA ASN A 131 23.93 23.11 26.80
C ASN A 131 24.72 22.61 25.58
N LYS A 132 24.79 21.28 25.37
CA LYS A 132 25.38 20.68 24.16
C LYS A 132 24.76 21.28 22.89
N TYR A 133 23.46 21.50 22.87
CA TYR A 133 22.78 22.11 21.72
C TYR A 133 22.74 23.63 21.77
N TRP A 134 22.70 24.25 22.94
CA TRP A 134 22.49 25.68 23.06
C TRP A 134 23.77 26.49 22.90
N ASP A 135 24.91 25.95 23.32
CA ASP A 135 26.18 26.66 23.40
C ASP A 135 27.17 26.29 22.30
N THR A 136 26.93 25.21 21.55
CA THR A 136 27.85 24.81 20.49
C THR A 136 27.81 25.81 19.33
N PRO A 137 28.94 26.34 18.83
CA PRO A 137 28.91 27.23 17.67
C PRO A 137 28.43 26.53 16.40
N GLY A 138 27.57 27.21 15.62
CA GLY A 138 27.11 26.74 14.30
C GLY A 138 26.03 25.64 14.37
N CYS A 139 25.93 24.84 13.30
CA CYS A 139 25.02 23.69 13.22
C CYS A 139 25.87 22.41 13.07
N PRO A 140 26.59 21.97 14.12
CA PRO A 140 27.37 20.75 14.06
C PRO A 140 26.43 19.59 13.68
N ASN A 141 26.84 18.75 12.74
CA ASN A 141 26.11 17.55 12.30
C ASN A 141 24.90 17.75 11.37
N LYS A 142 24.65 18.95 10.81
CA LYS A 142 23.70 19.05 9.68
C LYS A 142 24.33 18.48 8.40
N ILE A 143 24.16 17.18 8.21
CA ILE A 143 24.31 16.54 6.91
C ILE A 143 23.09 16.98 6.09
N PRO A 144 23.26 17.56 4.88
CA PRO A 144 22.13 17.84 4.00
C PRO A 144 21.28 16.57 3.86
N PRO A 145 19.96 16.62 4.11
CA PRO A 145 19.13 15.45 3.96
C PRO A 145 19.26 14.95 2.52
N LYS A 146 19.38 13.63 2.35
CA LYS A 146 19.22 13.04 1.02
C LYS A 146 17.77 13.29 0.62
N LEU A 147 17.55 14.26 -0.26
CA LEU A 147 16.23 14.53 -0.82
C LEU A 147 15.79 13.28 -1.58
N ILE A 148 14.95 12.46 -0.96
CA ILE A 148 14.30 11.35 -1.62
C ILE A 148 13.23 11.99 -2.51
N LYS A 149 13.48 12.01 -3.82
CA LYS A 149 12.46 12.44 -4.78
C LYS A 149 11.34 11.40 -4.74
N HIS A 150 10.29 11.69 -3.97
CA HIS A 150 9.08 10.87 -4.02
C HIS A 150 8.55 10.90 -5.45
N LYS A 151 8.48 9.72 -6.05
CA LYS A 151 7.78 9.53 -7.33
C LYS A 151 6.31 9.86 -7.11
N GLY A 152 5.74 10.69 -7.97
CA GLY A 152 4.30 11.00 -7.94
C GLY A 152 3.46 9.76 -8.26
N ILE A 153 2.15 9.88 -8.19
CA ILE A 153 1.19 8.85 -8.60
C ILE A 153 0.43 9.39 -9.81
N LEU A 154 0.36 8.62 -10.90
CA LEU A 154 -0.34 9.02 -12.13
C LEU A 154 -1.85 8.94 -11.98
N PHE A 155 -2.35 7.90 -11.31
CA PHE A 155 -3.75 7.64 -11.03
C PHE A 155 -3.99 7.70 -9.51
N PRO A 156 -4.14 8.89 -8.91
CA PRO A 156 -4.24 9.06 -7.46
C PRO A 156 -5.47 8.36 -6.87
N ASP A 157 -6.56 8.26 -7.62
CA ASP A 157 -7.80 7.54 -7.25
C ASP A 157 -7.78 6.06 -7.71
N GLY A 158 -6.61 5.54 -8.06
CA GLY A 158 -6.45 4.20 -8.62
C GLY A 158 -6.84 4.09 -10.10
N LEU A 159 -6.61 2.91 -10.67
CA LEU A 159 -6.86 2.63 -12.09
C LEU A 159 -8.35 2.58 -12.45
N GLY A 160 -9.26 2.52 -11.47
CA GLY A 160 -10.70 2.61 -11.69
C GLY A 160 -11.10 3.89 -12.44
N SER A 161 -10.36 4.99 -12.25
CA SER A 161 -10.54 6.26 -12.96
C SER A 161 -10.46 6.12 -14.49
N LEU A 162 -9.72 5.15 -15.01
CA LEU A 162 -9.61 4.90 -16.45
C LEU A 162 -10.95 4.47 -17.07
N ARG A 163 -11.80 3.76 -16.32
CA ARG A 163 -13.13 3.32 -16.77
C ARG A 163 -14.03 4.51 -17.08
N GLU A 164 -13.99 5.53 -16.24
CA GLU A 164 -14.84 6.73 -16.35
C GLU A 164 -14.54 7.52 -17.63
N THR A 165 -13.33 7.37 -18.17
CA THR A 165 -12.90 8.02 -19.42
C THR A 165 -13.31 7.27 -20.70
N GLY A 166 -13.96 6.11 -20.55
CA GLY A 166 -14.52 5.27 -21.62
C GLY A 166 -14.10 3.81 -21.48
N PRO A 167 -15.03 2.84 -21.48
CA PRO A 167 -14.70 1.43 -21.30
C PRO A 167 -13.92 0.87 -22.49
N ILE A 168 -13.18 -0.20 -22.24
CA ILE A 168 -12.53 -0.96 -23.30
C ILE A 168 -13.56 -1.90 -23.94
N SER A 169 -13.59 -1.92 -25.27
CA SER A 169 -14.38 -2.87 -26.04
C SER A 169 -13.78 -4.27 -25.92
N GLY A 170 -14.61 -5.26 -25.58
CA GLY A 170 -14.23 -6.67 -25.48
C GLY A 170 -14.85 -7.55 -26.56
N ALA A 171 -14.54 -8.83 -26.51
CA ALA A 171 -15.27 -9.86 -27.24
C ALA A 171 -16.46 -10.32 -26.42
N GLU A 172 -17.61 -10.46 -27.09
CA GLU A 172 -18.78 -11.06 -26.48
C GLU A 172 -18.63 -12.59 -26.43
N PRO A 173 -19.07 -13.26 -25.35
CA PRO A 173 -19.15 -14.70 -25.30
C PRO A 173 -20.17 -15.19 -26.34
N THR A 174 -19.78 -16.14 -27.19
CA THR A 174 -20.65 -16.72 -28.21
C THR A 174 -21.42 -17.93 -27.71
N GLU A 175 -20.86 -18.61 -26.72
CA GLU A 175 -21.45 -19.81 -26.13
C GLU A 175 -21.04 -19.91 -24.66
N ILE A 176 -22.02 -20.25 -23.81
CA ILE A 176 -21.84 -20.48 -22.37
C ILE A 176 -22.62 -21.76 -22.04
N ILE A 177 -21.91 -22.88 -21.91
CA ILE A 177 -22.50 -24.19 -21.61
C ILE A 177 -22.11 -24.56 -20.18
N GLN A 178 -23.11 -24.76 -19.32
CA GLN A 178 -22.89 -25.32 -18.00
C GLN A 178 -22.63 -26.83 -18.11
N TRP A 179 -21.66 -27.34 -17.36
CA TRP A 179 -21.42 -28.78 -17.24
C TRP A 179 -22.46 -29.42 -16.33
N GLU A 180 -22.83 -30.65 -16.62
CA GLU A 180 -23.56 -31.51 -15.70
C GLU A 180 -22.67 -31.86 -14.51
N LYS A 181 -23.25 -31.96 -13.32
CA LYS A 181 -22.48 -32.25 -12.09
C LYS A 181 -21.70 -33.58 -12.18
N SER A 182 -22.24 -34.56 -12.92
CA SER A 182 -21.60 -35.85 -13.16
C SER A 182 -20.36 -35.77 -14.04
N GLU A 183 -20.16 -34.70 -14.80
CA GLU A 183 -18.95 -34.48 -15.60
C GLU A 183 -17.74 -34.10 -14.74
N GLY A 184 -17.95 -33.77 -13.46
CA GLY A 184 -16.90 -33.40 -12.53
C GLY A 184 -16.51 -31.93 -12.61
N VAL A 185 -15.37 -31.59 -12.01
CA VAL A 185 -14.88 -30.21 -11.90
C VAL A 185 -13.37 -30.15 -12.20
N PRO A 186 -12.85 -29.04 -12.75
CA PRO A 186 -11.41 -28.86 -12.87
C PRO A 186 -10.73 -28.93 -11.50
N GLU A 187 -9.64 -29.70 -11.38
CA GLU A 187 -8.94 -29.96 -10.11
C GLU A 187 -8.64 -28.68 -9.32
N TYR A 188 -8.15 -27.63 -9.98
CA TYR A 188 -7.81 -26.40 -9.27
C TYR A 188 -9.04 -25.62 -8.80
N CYS A 189 -10.14 -25.68 -9.54
CA CYS A 189 -11.41 -25.14 -9.06
C CYS A 189 -11.86 -25.87 -7.79
N TRP A 190 -11.77 -27.20 -7.80
CA TRP A 190 -12.09 -28.00 -6.62
C TRP A 190 -11.17 -27.65 -5.45
N ARG A 191 -9.86 -27.68 -5.63
CA ARG A 191 -8.89 -27.40 -4.57
C ARG A 191 -9.14 -26.05 -3.91
N MET A 192 -9.27 -24.99 -4.72
CA MET A 192 -9.52 -23.64 -4.20
C MET A 192 -10.88 -23.51 -3.53
N SER A 193 -11.90 -24.21 -4.04
CA SER A 193 -13.23 -24.22 -3.41
C SER A 193 -13.20 -24.82 -2.00
N GLN A 194 -12.26 -25.75 -1.74
CA GLN A 194 -12.12 -26.43 -0.46
C GLN A 194 -11.18 -25.70 0.52
N ASP A 195 -10.50 -24.63 0.09
CA ASP A 195 -9.69 -23.83 1.00
C ASP A 195 -10.58 -23.15 2.04
N LYS A 196 -10.09 -23.11 3.29
CA LYS A 196 -10.83 -22.51 4.40
C LYS A 196 -10.68 -20.99 4.39
N ARG A 197 -11.79 -20.32 4.68
CA ARG A 197 -11.90 -18.90 4.97
C ARG A 197 -11.58 -18.64 6.44
N ASP A 198 -11.47 -17.37 6.80
CA ASP A 198 -11.25 -16.90 8.17
C ASP A 198 -12.36 -17.32 9.14
N ASP A 199 -13.58 -17.55 8.64
CA ASP A 199 -14.72 -18.04 9.43
C ASP A 199 -14.73 -19.57 9.62
N GLY A 200 -13.74 -20.27 9.06
CA GLY A 200 -13.60 -21.72 9.12
C GLY A 200 -14.39 -22.51 8.08
N ASN A 201 -15.26 -21.85 7.31
CA ASN A 201 -15.99 -22.47 6.19
C ASN A 201 -15.11 -22.56 4.95
N VAL A 202 -15.43 -23.49 4.05
CA VAL A 202 -14.78 -23.56 2.73
C VAL A 202 -15.32 -22.47 1.80
N TRP A 203 -14.55 -22.06 0.79
CA TRP A 203 -15.01 -21.06 -0.19
C TRP A 203 -16.24 -21.49 -0.99
N CYS A 204 -16.36 -22.77 -1.34
CA CYS A 204 -17.54 -23.30 -2.01
C CYS A 204 -17.68 -24.81 -1.81
N THR A 205 -18.89 -25.28 -1.51
CA THR A 205 -19.19 -26.72 -1.42
C THR A 205 -19.42 -27.32 -2.81
N ALA A 206 -19.25 -28.64 -2.96
CA ALA A 206 -19.37 -29.33 -4.24
C ALA A 206 -20.71 -29.11 -4.95
N ASP A 207 -21.81 -29.16 -4.19
CA ASP A 207 -23.17 -28.95 -4.69
C ASP A 207 -23.35 -27.54 -5.25
N ARG A 208 -22.61 -26.56 -4.72
CA ARG A 208 -22.69 -25.14 -5.07
C ARG A 208 -21.69 -24.69 -6.12
N LEU A 209 -20.68 -25.50 -6.44
CA LEU A 209 -19.65 -25.21 -7.43
C LEU A 209 -20.11 -25.60 -8.84
N ASN A 210 -20.32 -24.63 -9.71
CA ASN A 210 -20.72 -24.84 -11.11
C ASN A 210 -19.55 -24.58 -12.04
N VAL A 211 -19.50 -25.31 -13.17
CA VAL A 211 -18.48 -25.15 -14.21
C VAL A 211 -19.16 -24.79 -15.52
N TYR A 212 -18.57 -23.85 -16.25
CA TYR A 212 -19.05 -23.38 -17.54
C TYR A 212 -17.94 -23.45 -18.57
N ASN A 213 -18.22 -24.02 -19.73
CA ASN A 213 -17.43 -23.80 -20.94
C ASN A 213 -17.85 -22.49 -21.58
N VAL A 214 -16.89 -21.59 -21.76
CA VAL A 214 -17.13 -20.27 -22.34
C VAL A 214 -16.28 -20.10 -23.59
N THR A 215 -16.95 -19.84 -24.71
CA THR A 215 -16.32 -19.58 -26.02
C THR A 215 -16.48 -18.10 -26.37
N TYR A 216 -15.45 -17.50 -26.95
CA TYR A 216 -15.45 -16.09 -27.36
C TYR A 216 -15.28 -15.94 -28.86
N SER A 217 -15.98 -14.95 -29.42
CA SER A 217 -16.04 -14.66 -30.86
C SER A 217 -14.68 -14.40 -31.53
N ASP A 218 -13.70 -13.90 -30.78
CA ASP A 218 -12.38 -13.56 -31.28
C ASP A 218 -11.33 -14.66 -31.11
N CYS A 219 -11.73 -15.81 -30.54
CA CYS A 219 -10.90 -16.99 -30.33
C CYS A 219 -11.61 -18.29 -30.75
N PRO A 220 -12.09 -18.40 -32.01
CA PRO A 220 -12.87 -19.55 -32.46
C PRO A 220 -12.04 -20.86 -32.51
N ASP A 221 -10.72 -20.76 -32.63
CA ASP A 221 -9.81 -21.90 -32.75
C ASP A 221 -9.22 -22.36 -31.40
N GLN A 222 -9.79 -21.92 -30.27
CA GLN A 222 -9.34 -22.31 -28.94
C GLN A 222 -10.38 -23.20 -28.24
N ASP A 223 -9.88 -24.11 -27.39
CA ASP A 223 -10.74 -24.83 -26.46
C ASP A 223 -11.45 -23.81 -25.53
N PRO A 224 -12.75 -24.03 -25.23
CA PRO A 224 -13.48 -23.18 -24.32
C PRO A 224 -12.75 -23.00 -22.98
N TRP A 225 -12.87 -21.82 -22.39
CA TRP A 225 -12.39 -21.59 -21.03
C TRP A 225 -13.35 -22.29 -20.07
N ALA A 226 -12.82 -23.23 -19.28
CA ALA A 226 -13.55 -23.78 -18.16
C ALA A 226 -13.51 -22.77 -17.00
N MET A 227 -14.64 -22.10 -16.76
CA MET A 227 -14.83 -21.13 -15.69
C MET A 227 -15.65 -21.73 -14.56
N CYS A 228 -15.23 -21.48 -13.33
CA CYS A 228 -15.87 -22.02 -12.14
C CYS A 228 -16.56 -20.91 -11.36
N HIS A 229 -17.76 -21.17 -10.87
CA HIS A 229 -18.61 -20.17 -10.23
C HIS A 229 -19.32 -20.81 -9.04
N CYS A 230 -19.11 -20.24 -7.86
CA CYS A 230 -19.91 -20.63 -6.69
C CYS A 230 -21.27 -19.93 -6.73
N THR A 231 -22.34 -20.64 -6.37
CA THR A 231 -23.71 -20.10 -6.45
C THR A 231 -23.97 -18.84 -5.61
N ASP A 232 -23.17 -18.54 -4.57
CA ASP A 232 -23.23 -17.27 -3.81
C ASP A 232 -22.31 -16.17 -4.34
N ALA A 233 -21.44 -16.44 -5.29
CA ALA A 233 -20.53 -15.41 -5.78
C ALA A 233 -21.31 -14.19 -6.27
N GLN A 234 -20.97 -13.01 -5.74
CA GLN A 234 -21.65 -11.74 -6.08
C GLN A 234 -21.50 -11.42 -7.57
N GLN A 235 -20.39 -11.84 -8.19
CA GLN A 235 -20.24 -11.79 -9.63
C GLN A 235 -21.15 -12.82 -10.31
N SER A 236 -22.17 -12.37 -11.03
CA SER A 236 -22.99 -13.27 -11.86
C SER A 236 -22.15 -13.93 -12.97
N VAL A 237 -22.55 -15.11 -13.45
CA VAL A 237 -21.90 -15.79 -14.59
C VAL A 237 -21.84 -14.89 -15.83
N LYS A 238 -22.91 -14.13 -16.11
CA LYS A 238 -22.93 -13.15 -17.19
C LYS A 238 -21.85 -12.08 -17.00
N ALA A 239 -21.81 -11.45 -15.82
CA ALA A 239 -20.81 -10.41 -15.56
C ALA A 239 -19.38 -10.96 -15.59
N MET A 240 -19.15 -12.15 -15.05
CA MET A 240 -17.84 -12.83 -15.10
C MET A 240 -17.38 -13.06 -16.55
N THR A 241 -18.26 -13.61 -17.39
CA THR A 241 -17.94 -13.90 -18.79
C THR A 241 -17.78 -12.63 -19.64
N GLU A 242 -18.60 -11.61 -19.44
CA GLU A 242 -18.47 -10.32 -20.12
C GLU A 242 -17.20 -9.57 -19.68
N ASN A 243 -16.90 -9.53 -18.38
CA ASN A 243 -15.70 -8.88 -17.85
C ASN A 243 -14.42 -9.56 -18.34
N PHE A 244 -14.38 -10.90 -18.34
CA PHE A 244 -13.24 -11.62 -18.91
C PHE A 244 -13.14 -11.38 -20.42
N GLY A 245 -14.26 -11.32 -21.15
CA GLY A 245 -14.28 -11.00 -22.58
C GLY A 245 -13.68 -9.64 -22.94
N ARG A 246 -13.64 -8.68 -22.00
CA ARG A 246 -12.97 -7.39 -22.16
C ARG A 246 -11.45 -7.47 -22.10
N VAL A 247 -10.90 -8.55 -21.57
CA VAL A 247 -9.45 -8.81 -21.63
C VAL A 247 -9.09 -9.16 -23.10
N PRO A 248 -8.07 -8.53 -23.71
CA PRO A 248 -7.61 -8.87 -25.06
C PRO A 248 -7.30 -10.37 -25.22
N ALA A 249 -7.58 -10.92 -26.40
CA ALA A 249 -7.42 -12.35 -26.69
C ALA A 249 -6.02 -12.90 -26.38
N GLY A 250 -4.97 -12.13 -26.68
CA GLY A 250 -3.59 -12.50 -26.35
C GLY A 250 -3.37 -12.67 -24.85
N LEU A 251 -3.85 -11.72 -24.03
CA LEU A 251 -3.79 -11.83 -22.56
C LEU A 251 -4.68 -12.95 -22.03
N ARG A 252 -5.92 -13.07 -22.52
CA ARG A 252 -6.82 -14.17 -22.12
C ARG A 252 -6.23 -15.55 -22.37
N SER A 253 -5.42 -15.69 -23.41
CA SER A 253 -4.75 -16.96 -23.74
C SER A 253 -3.70 -17.38 -22.70
N ARG A 254 -3.21 -16.45 -21.87
CA ARG A 254 -2.33 -16.75 -20.73
C ARG A 254 -3.09 -17.31 -19.54
N VAL A 255 -4.39 -17.07 -19.46
CA VAL A 255 -5.24 -17.48 -18.34
C VAL A 255 -5.79 -18.87 -18.59
N ARG A 256 -5.58 -19.77 -17.63
CA ARG A 256 -6.04 -21.16 -17.69
C ARG A 256 -7.51 -21.26 -17.28
N HIS A 257 -7.83 -20.79 -16.07
CA HIS A 257 -9.18 -20.79 -15.49
C HIS A 257 -9.51 -19.44 -14.87
N VAL A 258 -10.80 -19.15 -14.81
CA VAL A 258 -11.38 -18.06 -14.01
C VAL A 258 -12.31 -18.69 -12.99
N ILE A 259 -12.19 -18.29 -11.73
CA ILE A 259 -12.98 -18.81 -10.62
C ILE A 259 -13.62 -17.63 -9.90
N ALA A 260 -14.91 -17.71 -9.59
CA ALA A 260 -15.63 -16.69 -8.82
C ALA A 260 -16.13 -17.24 -7.48
N PHE A 261 -15.76 -16.56 -6.40
CA PHE A 261 -16.17 -16.85 -5.02
C PHE A 261 -16.86 -15.65 -4.39
N GLU A 262 -17.64 -15.89 -3.34
CA GLU A 262 -18.22 -14.80 -2.56
C GLU A 262 -17.20 -14.10 -1.67
N ASN A 263 -17.25 -12.78 -1.54
CA ASN A 263 -16.51 -12.04 -0.51
C ASN A 263 -17.12 -10.64 -0.31
N ASN A 264 -17.10 -10.16 0.94
CA ASN A 264 -17.53 -8.79 1.28
C ASN A 264 -16.50 -7.75 0.88
N SER A 265 -15.24 -8.14 0.70
CA SER A 265 -14.16 -7.29 0.23
C SER A 265 -13.82 -7.69 -1.20
N PRO A 266 -14.21 -6.90 -2.21
CA PRO A 266 -13.98 -7.24 -3.61
C PRO A 266 -12.49 -7.30 -3.95
N GLY A 267 -12.10 -8.31 -4.72
CA GLY A 267 -10.69 -8.63 -4.92
C GLY A 267 -10.41 -9.58 -6.07
N GLY A 268 -9.15 -9.61 -6.48
CA GLY A 268 -8.62 -10.55 -7.45
C GLY A 268 -7.38 -11.23 -6.89
N VAL A 269 -7.06 -12.41 -7.42
CA VAL A 269 -5.72 -12.97 -7.23
C VAL A 269 -5.37 -13.85 -8.43
N ARG A 270 -4.15 -13.70 -8.91
CA ARG A 270 -3.53 -14.66 -9.80
C ARG A 270 -2.85 -15.75 -8.99
N VAL A 271 -3.32 -16.99 -9.16
CA VAL A 271 -2.77 -18.16 -8.49
C VAL A 271 -1.58 -18.72 -9.26
N GLY A 272 -0.38 -18.42 -8.76
CA GLY A 272 0.87 -18.96 -9.28
C GLY A 272 1.13 -20.39 -8.76
N PRO A 273 1.79 -21.27 -9.53
CA PRO A 273 2.28 -21.08 -10.90
C PRO A 273 1.24 -21.39 -12.00
N TRP A 274 -0.04 -21.59 -11.68
CA TRP A 274 -1.02 -22.23 -12.57
C TRP A 274 -1.75 -21.27 -13.53
N ASN A 275 -1.49 -19.96 -13.46
CA ASN A 275 -2.13 -18.92 -14.27
C ASN A 275 -3.66 -18.97 -14.22
N ILE A 276 -4.17 -19.16 -13.01
CA ILE A 276 -5.59 -19.14 -12.69
C ILE A 276 -5.91 -17.80 -12.07
N ILE A 277 -7.06 -17.24 -12.41
CA ILE A 277 -7.57 -16.03 -11.80
C ILE A 277 -8.71 -16.44 -10.88
N ALA A 278 -8.62 -16.08 -9.60
CA ALA A 278 -9.75 -16.13 -8.69
C ALA A 278 -10.24 -14.71 -8.40
N ILE A 279 -11.55 -14.55 -8.45
CA ILE A 279 -12.27 -13.30 -8.23
C ILE A 279 -13.13 -13.48 -6.99
N TYR A 280 -13.07 -12.48 -6.11
CA TYR A 280 -13.77 -12.44 -4.84
C TYR A 280 -14.73 -11.25 -4.83
N GLY A 281 -16.00 -11.46 -4.55
CA GLY A 281 -16.99 -10.38 -4.52
C GLY A 281 -17.40 -9.88 -5.91
N ASP A 282 -17.92 -8.65 -5.97
CA ASP A 282 -18.27 -7.98 -7.24
C ASP A 282 -17.15 -7.01 -7.64
N VAL A 283 -16.38 -7.39 -8.66
CA VAL A 283 -15.21 -6.63 -9.11
C VAL A 283 -15.41 -6.05 -10.50
N GLN A 284 -14.62 -5.02 -10.78
CA GLN A 284 -14.61 -4.39 -12.10
C GLN A 284 -13.73 -5.18 -13.07
N TYR A 285 -13.99 -5.05 -14.38
CA TYR A 285 -13.20 -5.73 -15.41
C TYR A 285 -11.70 -5.35 -15.39
N SER A 286 -11.31 -4.22 -14.79
CA SER A 286 -9.90 -3.87 -14.61
C SER A 286 -9.16 -4.85 -13.72
N VAL A 287 -9.84 -5.50 -12.77
CA VAL A 287 -9.25 -6.56 -11.94
C VAL A 287 -8.91 -7.76 -12.83
N TYR A 288 -9.80 -8.19 -13.72
CA TYR A 288 -9.51 -9.26 -14.68
C TYR A 288 -8.30 -8.94 -15.56
N MET A 289 -8.12 -7.67 -15.95
CA MET A 289 -6.95 -7.21 -16.71
C MET A 289 -5.67 -7.21 -15.87
N HIS A 290 -5.76 -6.77 -14.60
CA HIS A 290 -4.67 -6.80 -13.62
C HIS A 290 -4.19 -8.25 -13.41
N GLU A 291 -5.09 -9.16 -13.07
CA GLU A 291 -4.75 -10.57 -12.83
C GLU A 291 -4.24 -11.28 -14.10
N SER A 292 -4.76 -10.92 -15.27
CA SER A 292 -4.23 -11.40 -16.56
C SER A 292 -2.82 -10.87 -16.82
N GLY A 293 -2.49 -9.68 -16.32
CA GLY A 293 -1.14 -9.12 -16.31
C GLY A 293 -0.18 -9.98 -15.51
N HIS A 294 -0.58 -10.42 -14.30
CA HIS A 294 0.20 -11.36 -13.50
C HIS A 294 0.46 -12.69 -14.21
N CYS A 295 -0.50 -13.23 -14.97
CA CYS A 295 -0.30 -14.42 -15.81
C CYS A 295 0.73 -14.19 -16.94
N THR A 296 0.85 -12.95 -17.40
CA THR A 296 1.74 -12.54 -18.51
C THR A 296 3.16 -12.20 -18.04
N ASP A 297 3.32 -11.78 -16.79
CA ASP A 297 4.59 -11.36 -16.20
C ASP A 297 5.69 -12.42 -16.37
N ARG A 298 5.39 -13.66 -15.95
CA ARG A 298 6.33 -14.81 -16.03
C ARG A 298 7.72 -14.50 -15.43
N GLY A 299 7.76 -13.67 -14.40
CA GLY A 299 8.98 -13.25 -13.70
C GLY A 299 9.70 -12.05 -14.31
N PHE A 300 9.19 -11.47 -15.41
CA PHE A 300 9.79 -10.31 -16.06
C PHE A 300 9.89 -9.10 -15.13
N SER A 301 8.93 -8.93 -14.23
CA SER A 301 8.89 -7.91 -13.17
C SER A 301 10.12 -7.94 -12.25
N THR A 302 10.83 -9.07 -12.17
CA THR A 302 12.07 -9.20 -11.39
C THR A 302 13.33 -9.17 -12.26
N SER A 303 13.18 -9.06 -13.58
CA SER A 303 14.30 -8.98 -14.53
C SER A 303 15.04 -7.66 -14.42
N GLU A 304 16.33 -7.68 -14.77
CA GLU A 304 17.16 -6.47 -14.83
C GLU A 304 16.58 -5.41 -15.79
N ALA A 305 15.96 -5.84 -16.89
CA ALA A 305 15.34 -4.95 -17.87
C ALA A 305 14.18 -4.15 -17.25
N PHE A 306 13.28 -4.83 -16.54
CA PHE A 306 12.16 -4.16 -15.89
C PHE A 306 12.62 -3.30 -14.71
N LEU A 307 13.54 -3.79 -13.87
CA LEU A 307 14.07 -3.03 -12.74
C LEU A 307 14.78 -1.75 -13.19
N LYS A 308 15.58 -1.79 -14.26
CA LYS A 308 16.20 -0.58 -14.84
C LYS A 308 15.15 0.40 -15.37
N ALA A 309 14.11 -0.10 -16.04
CA ALA A 309 13.03 0.74 -16.54
C ALA A 309 12.28 1.42 -15.39
N LYS A 310 11.91 0.65 -14.36
CA LYS A 310 11.31 1.12 -13.11
C LYS A 310 12.14 2.23 -12.47
N GLU A 311 13.45 2.07 -12.31
CA GLU A 311 14.30 3.10 -11.68
C GLU A 311 14.33 4.43 -12.45
N LEU A 312 14.14 4.39 -13.77
CA LEU A 312 14.14 5.59 -14.63
C LEU A 312 12.77 6.30 -14.70
N ASP A 313 11.68 5.62 -14.35
CA ASP A 313 10.36 6.24 -14.27
C ASP A 313 10.28 7.21 -13.09
N THR A 314 9.59 8.33 -13.28
CA THR A 314 9.51 9.42 -12.28
C THR A 314 8.20 9.43 -11.48
N CYS A 315 7.28 8.51 -11.77
CA CYS A 315 6.03 8.31 -11.04
C CYS A 315 5.71 6.81 -10.91
N TRP A 316 4.66 6.49 -10.17
CA TRP A 316 4.01 5.19 -10.07
C TRP A 316 2.64 5.25 -10.75
N PRO A 317 2.10 4.15 -11.29
CA PRO A 317 0.71 4.12 -11.75
C PRO A 317 -0.27 4.49 -10.65
N SER A 318 -0.23 3.76 -9.53
CA SER A 318 -1.14 3.90 -8.39
C SER A 318 -0.36 3.78 -7.08
N ASP A 319 -1.00 4.03 -5.93
CA ASP A 319 -0.36 3.74 -4.63
C ASP A 319 -0.12 2.23 -4.44
N TYR A 320 -1.10 1.43 -4.86
CA TYR A 320 -1.06 -0.03 -4.79
C TYR A 320 0.15 -0.62 -5.53
N SER A 321 0.49 -0.09 -6.70
CA SER A 321 1.64 -0.54 -7.52
C SER A 321 3.01 -0.49 -6.82
N LYS A 322 3.11 0.12 -5.63
CA LYS A 322 4.34 0.18 -4.83
C LYS A 322 4.58 -1.09 -4.00
N SER A 323 3.55 -1.91 -3.80
CA SER A 323 3.58 -3.07 -2.90
C SER A 323 4.60 -4.14 -3.37
N SER A 324 4.68 -4.39 -4.67
CA SER A 324 5.62 -5.34 -5.25
C SER A 324 5.99 -4.97 -6.70
N ASN A 325 7.06 -5.56 -7.23
CA ASN A 325 7.38 -5.39 -8.65
C ASN A 325 6.34 -6.07 -9.56
N ALA A 326 5.72 -7.17 -9.09
CA ALA A 326 4.66 -7.85 -9.82
C ALA A 326 3.42 -6.95 -9.90
N GLU A 327 3.04 -6.28 -8.80
CA GLU A 327 1.93 -5.32 -8.77
C GLU A 327 2.22 -4.12 -9.66
N LEU A 328 3.46 -3.63 -9.65
CA LEU A 328 3.86 -2.61 -10.62
C LEU A 328 3.62 -3.09 -12.06
N PHE A 329 4.07 -4.30 -12.40
CA PHE A 329 3.90 -4.83 -13.75
C PHE A 329 2.41 -4.97 -14.14
N ALA A 330 1.58 -5.51 -13.25
CA ALA A 330 0.16 -5.71 -13.48
C ALA A 330 -0.59 -4.37 -13.64
N GLU A 331 -0.37 -3.40 -12.75
CA GLU A 331 -0.96 -2.06 -12.82
C GLU A 331 -0.50 -1.30 -14.08
N MET A 332 0.78 -1.41 -14.45
CA MET A 332 1.29 -0.86 -15.71
C MET A 332 0.66 -1.54 -16.93
N GLY A 333 0.38 -2.84 -16.85
CA GLY A 333 -0.32 -3.59 -17.89
C GLY A 333 -1.71 -3.05 -18.14
N VAL A 334 -2.48 -2.76 -17.09
CA VAL A 334 -3.81 -2.14 -17.23
C VAL A 334 -3.68 -0.75 -17.86
N ALA A 335 -2.77 0.10 -17.38
CA ALA A 335 -2.55 1.42 -17.99
C ALA A 335 -2.15 1.32 -19.47
N TYR A 336 -1.26 0.39 -19.82
CA TYR A 336 -0.84 0.11 -21.19
C TYR A 336 -2.01 -0.35 -22.07
N LEU A 337 -2.85 -1.26 -21.55
CA LEU A 337 -4.04 -1.74 -22.23
C LEU A 337 -4.98 -0.60 -22.58
N TYR A 338 -5.26 0.29 -21.63
CA TYR A 338 -6.07 1.48 -21.89
C TYR A 338 -5.41 2.37 -22.95
N ASP A 339 -4.10 2.60 -22.89
CA ASP A 339 -3.37 3.38 -23.89
C ASP A 339 -3.47 2.79 -25.31
N LYS A 340 -3.55 1.45 -25.42
CA LYS A 340 -3.62 0.70 -26.68
C LYS A 340 -5.03 0.25 -27.08
N SER A 341 -6.06 0.66 -26.34
CA SER A 341 -7.45 0.25 -26.57
C SER A 341 -8.19 1.03 -27.66
N GLY A 342 -7.50 1.92 -28.38
CA GLY A 342 -8.06 2.80 -29.41
C GLY A 342 -8.25 4.26 -28.96
N LYS A 343 -8.08 4.54 -27.66
CA LYS A 343 -7.99 5.90 -27.10
C LYS A 343 -6.83 5.93 -26.11
N THR A 344 -5.80 6.71 -26.41
CA THR A 344 -4.58 6.85 -25.62
C THR A 344 -4.86 7.41 -24.22
N LEU A 345 -3.92 7.22 -23.29
CA LEU A 345 -4.01 7.84 -21.96
C LEU A 345 -4.07 9.37 -22.04
N ARG A 346 -3.37 9.99 -23.00
CA ARG A 346 -3.41 11.46 -23.23
C ARG A 346 -4.79 11.94 -23.65
N GLU A 347 -5.45 11.23 -24.57
CA GLU A 347 -6.83 11.54 -24.96
C GLU A 347 -7.83 11.30 -23.83
N ARG A 348 -7.47 10.50 -22.82
CA ARG A 348 -8.23 10.29 -21.59
C ARG A 348 -7.91 11.30 -20.49
N GLY A 349 -6.97 12.23 -20.72
CA GLY A 349 -6.61 13.29 -19.78
C GLY A 349 -5.41 12.97 -18.87
N PHE A 350 -4.70 11.87 -19.11
CA PHE A 350 -3.54 11.46 -18.32
C PHE A 350 -2.24 11.62 -19.11
N ASP A 351 -1.17 12.10 -18.46
CA ASP A 351 0.17 12.17 -19.07
C ASP A 351 1.05 11.01 -18.60
N PRO A 352 1.20 9.93 -19.40
CA PRO A 352 1.99 8.77 -19.00
C PRO A 352 3.50 8.95 -19.18
N SER A 353 4.01 10.15 -19.52
CA SER A 353 5.44 10.38 -19.76
C SER A 353 6.32 9.98 -18.57
N CYS A 354 5.80 10.11 -17.35
CA CYS A 354 6.48 9.73 -16.12
C CYS A 354 6.60 8.20 -15.91
N LEU A 355 5.83 7.38 -16.66
CA LEU A 355 5.90 5.91 -16.71
C LEU A 355 6.50 5.37 -18.02
N SER A 356 7.05 6.25 -18.85
CA SER A 356 7.39 5.91 -20.24
C SER A 356 8.41 4.78 -20.36
N LYS A 357 9.28 4.58 -19.38
CA LYS A 357 10.32 3.54 -19.43
C LYS A 357 9.73 2.19 -19.10
N GLY A 358 8.98 2.06 -18.01
CA GLY A 358 8.31 0.81 -17.67
C GLY A 358 7.25 0.43 -18.72
N LEU A 359 6.49 1.39 -19.27
CA LEU A 359 5.49 1.11 -20.30
C LEU A 359 6.15 0.60 -21.59
N LYS A 360 7.32 1.14 -21.92
CA LYS A 360 8.13 0.61 -23.01
C LYS A 360 8.63 -0.80 -22.71
N ALA A 361 9.17 -1.04 -21.52
CA ALA A 361 9.68 -2.37 -21.14
C ALA A 361 8.58 -3.44 -21.17
N LEU A 362 7.38 -3.12 -20.66
CA LEU A 362 6.21 -3.98 -20.76
C LEU A 362 5.81 -4.22 -22.22
N GLY A 363 5.77 -3.15 -23.02
CA GLY A 363 5.47 -3.23 -24.45
C GLY A 363 6.45 -4.12 -25.22
N ASP A 364 7.74 -4.02 -24.92
CA ASP A 364 8.78 -4.85 -25.54
C ASP A 364 8.67 -6.34 -25.11
N HIS A 365 8.26 -6.61 -23.87
CA HIS A 365 8.09 -7.97 -23.34
C HIS A 365 6.82 -8.66 -23.84
N ALA A 366 5.67 -7.99 -23.76
CA ALA A 366 4.36 -8.60 -23.98
C ALA A 366 3.35 -7.67 -24.67
N GLY A 367 3.76 -6.53 -25.24
CA GLY A 367 2.84 -5.54 -25.79
C GLY A 367 1.87 -6.08 -26.84
N SER A 368 2.28 -7.10 -27.62
CA SER A 368 1.41 -7.78 -28.60
C SER A 368 0.19 -8.46 -27.98
N ASP A 369 0.27 -8.85 -26.72
CA ASP A 369 -0.82 -9.54 -26.02
C ASP A 369 -1.88 -8.52 -25.57
N TYR A 370 -1.45 -7.29 -25.22
CA TYR A 370 -2.26 -6.19 -24.68
C TYR A 370 -3.04 -5.37 -25.74
N VAL A 371 -2.65 -5.41 -27.01
CA VAL A 371 -3.27 -4.55 -28.05
C VAL A 371 -4.68 -5.01 -28.41
N LYS A 372 -5.54 -4.05 -28.77
CA LYS A 372 -6.86 -4.35 -29.34
C LYS A 372 -6.72 -5.17 -30.62
N GLY A 373 -7.46 -6.26 -30.72
CA GLY A 373 -7.40 -7.17 -31.87
C GLY A 373 -6.20 -8.12 -31.86
N SER A 374 -5.49 -8.24 -30.72
CA SER A 374 -4.55 -9.35 -30.50
C SER A 374 -5.23 -10.70 -30.78
N LYS A 375 -4.44 -11.71 -31.12
CA LYS A 375 -4.94 -13.03 -31.48
C LYS A 375 -4.72 -14.00 -30.34
N CYS A 376 -5.68 -14.91 -30.16
CA CYS A 376 -5.47 -16.03 -29.28
C CYS A 376 -4.30 -16.90 -29.79
N PHE A 377 -3.56 -17.47 -28.86
CA PHE A 377 -2.57 -18.51 -29.12
C PHE A 377 -2.94 -19.76 -28.31
N LYS A 378 -2.31 -20.89 -28.65
CA LYS A 378 -2.56 -22.17 -27.96
C LYS A 378 -2.34 -22.02 -26.45
N ARG A 379 -3.44 -22.09 -25.70
CA ARG A 379 -3.42 -21.98 -24.23
C ARG A 379 -2.78 -23.20 -23.58
N GLU A 380 -2.40 -23.04 -22.33
CA GLU A 380 -2.21 -24.20 -21.46
C GLU A 380 -3.53 -24.96 -21.32
N PRO A 381 -3.51 -26.31 -21.31
CA PRO A 381 -4.73 -27.08 -21.22
C PRO A 381 -5.45 -26.80 -19.89
N ASN A 382 -6.78 -26.90 -19.92
CA ASN A 382 -7.60 -26.94 -18.72
C ASN A 382 -7.06 -28.04 -17.76
N SER A 383 -7.14 -27.82 -16.45
CA SER A 383 -6.67 -28.81 -15.48
C SER A 383 -7.45 -30.11 -15.57
N LYS A 384 -6.85 -31.20 -15.09
CA LYS A 384 -7.52 -32.51 -15.03
C LYS A 384 -8.86 -32.40 -14.28
N ILE A 385 -9.80 -33.24 -14.68
CA ILE A 385 -11.12 -33.29 -14.07
C ILE A 385 -11.10 -34.22 -12.86
N VAL A 386 -11.77 -33.83 -11.80
CA VAL A 386 -11.97 -34.61 -10.57
C VAL A 386 -13.46 -34.71 -10.25
N HIS A 387 -13.88 -35.80 -9.61
CA HIS A 387 -15.25 -36.02 -9.16
C HIS A 387 -15.31 -35.90 -7.64
N PRO A 388 -15.93 -34.85 -7.07
CA PRO A 388 -15.97 -34.62 -5.63
C PRO A 388 -16.50 -35.80 -4.81
N ASP A 389 -17.42 -36.59 -5.37
CA ASP A 389 -18.00 -37.78 -4.72
C ASP A 389 -17.00 -38.94 -4.56
N GLU A 390 -15.96 -38.99 -5.40
CA GLU A 390 -14.91 -40.01 -5.37
C GLU A 390 -13.68 -39.57 -4.56
N VAL A 391 -13.48 -38.25 -4.47
CA VAL A 391 -12.37 -37.61 -3.79
C VAL A 391 -12.83 -37.18 -2.41
N GLY A 392 -12.94 -38.14 -1.48
CA GLY A 392 -13.22 -37.85 -0.07
C GLY A 392 -12.32 -36.70 0.44
N VAL A 393 -12.87 -35.84 1.30
CA VAL A 393 -12.27 -34.57 1.78
C VAL A 393 -10.74 -34.65 1.85
N MET A 394 -10.05 -34.18 0.80
CA MET A 394 -8.60 -34.23 0.77
C MET A 394 -8.06 -33.32 1.88
N SER A 395 -7.14 -33.86 2.68
CA SER A 395 -6.44 -33.10 3.71
C SER A 395 -5.72 -31.91 3.06
N PRO A 396 -5.84 -30.69 3.61
CA PRO A 396 -5.26 -29.50 3.02
C PRO A 396 -3.77 -29.46 3.31
N GLU A 397 -2.93 -29.92 2.39
CA GLU A 397 -1.63 -29.27 2.23
C GLU A 397 -1.86 -28.02 1.38
N SER A 398 -2.07 -26.90 2.08
CA SER A 398 -2.23 -25.57 1.47
C SER A 398 -0.92 -25.18 0.78
N PRO A 399 -0.92 -24.83 -0.52
CA PRO A 399 0.24 -24.23 -1.17
C PRO A 399 0.17 -22.70 -1.19
N LEU A 400 -0.83 -22.06 -0.55
CA LEU A 400 -1.10 -20.64 -0.73
C LEU A 400 -0.97 -19.87 0.60
N ASP A 401 0.27 -19.48 0.91
CA ASP A 401 0.55 -18.21 1.60
C ASP A 401 0.58 -17.08 0.56
N VAL A 402 -0.49 -16.95 -0.24
CA VAL A 402 -0.63 -15.85 -1.20
C VAL A 402 -1.75 -14.94 -0.70
N PRO A 403 -1.45 -13.71 -0.30
CA PRO A 403 -2.45 -12.79 0.22
C PRO A 403 -3.52 -12.50 -0.85
N ILE A 404 -4.79 -12.57 -0.45
CA ILE A 404 -5.93 -12.14 -1.27
C ILE A 404 -5.86 -10.62 -1.40
N GLU A 405 -5.91 -10.11 -2.64
CA GLU A 405 -5.77 -8.69 -2.91
C GLU A 405 -7.14 -8.01 -2.92
N PHE A 406 -7.29 -6.96 -2.10
CA PHE A 406 -8.52 -6.18 -2.02
C PHE A 406 -8.33 -4.85 -2.74
N PHE A 407 -9.20 -4.56 -3.71
CA PHE A 407 -9.18 -3.30 -4.44
C PHE A 407 -10.15 -2.32 -3.76
N PRO A 408 -9.72 -1.08 -3.42
CA PRO A 408 -10.59 -0.05 -2.88
C PRO A 408 -11.64 0.46 -3.88
#